data_AF-A0A6M5YZ56-F1
#
_entry.id   AF-A0A6M5YZ56-F1
#
_cell.length_a   1.000
_cell.length_b   1.000
_cell.length_c   1.000
_cell.angle_alpha   90.00
_cell.angle_beta   90.00
_cell.angle_gamma   90.00
#
_symmetry.space_group_name_H-M   'P 1'
#
loop_
_entity.id
_entity.type
_entity.pdbx_description
1 polymer ?
#
loop_
_entity_poly.entity_id
_entity_poly.type
_entity_poly.pdbx_seq_one_letter_code
_entity_poly.pdbx_strand_id
1 'polypeptide(L)'
;MFDDPAFYWIVMAGLAVGVALLTWWQDFDGIRSDREYQHRTRKRERLTGAEFFTRFYAESGIPAELVVAFRDFHAGYWGEEPALLRPEDDLFRVHAGADCAGWAAEVQTRFGVVVPERVPPELWAVVPVHEPTFDTVLRYIRAVRDLQRAAEPRAAPDPVK
;
A
#
# COMPACT_ATOMS: atom_id res chain seq x y z
N MET A 1 40.57 -9.29 -23.94
CA MET A 1 40.46 -9.65 -22.50
C MET A 1 39.03 -9.95 -22.07
N PHE A 2 38.00 -9.49 -22.82
CA PHE A 2 36.59 -9.76 -22.53
C PHE A 2 35.96 -10.90 -23.38
N ASP A 3 36.70 -11.47 -24.33
CA ASP A 3 36.21 -12.58 -25.20
C ASP A 3 36.52 -13.97 -24.66
N ASP A 4 37.01 -14.06 -23.42
CA ASP A 4 37.27 -15.35 -22.78
C ASP A 4 35.95 -15.93 -22.23
N PRO A 5 35.48 -17.08 -22.77
CA PRO A 5 34.25 -17.71 -22.28
C PRO A 5 34.32 -18.06 -20.79
N ALA A 6 35.50 -18.33 -20.24
CA ALA A 6 35.67 -18.56 -18.80
C ALA A 6 35.40 -17.31 -17.98
N PHE A 7 35.82 -16.13 -18.46
CA PHE A 7 35.55 -14.85 -17.80
C PHE A 7 34.04 -14.56 -17.76
N TYR A 8 33.33 -14.82 -18.86
CA TYR A 8 31.87 -14.68 -18.91
C TYR A 8 31.16 -15.58 -17.88
N TRP A 9 31.57 -16.84 -17.76
CA TRP A 9 31.01 -17.76 -16.76
C TRP A 9 31.27 -17.32 -15.32
N ILE A 10 32.46 -16.78 -15.03
CA ILE A 10 32.79 -16.24 -13.70
C ILE A 10 31.90 -15.04 -13.36
N VAL A 11 31.70 -14.11 -14.31
CA VAL A 11 30.82 -12.95 -14.10
C VAL A 11 29.37 -13.40 -13.90
N MET A 12 28.87 -14.31 -14.73
CA MET A 12 27.50 -14.84 -14.59
C MET A 12 27.29 -15.60 -13.28
N ALA A 13 28.27 -16.39 -12.85
CA ALA A 13 28.23 -17.08 -11.57
C ALA A 13 28.25 -16.08 -10.40
N GLY A 14 29.10 -15.05 -10.47
CA GLY A 14 29.12 -13.97 -9.47
C GLY A 14 27.81 -13.21 -9.39
N LEU A 15 27.18 -12.93 -10.54
CA LEU A 15 25.89 -12.25 -10.62
C LEU A 15 24.75 -13.14 -10.07
N ALA A 16 24.75 -14.42 -10.40
CA ALA A 16 23.80 -15.39 -9.86
C ALA A 16 23.93 -15.54 -8.33
N VAL A 17 25.16 -15.63 -7.81
CA VAL A 17 25.42 -15.65 -6.36
C VAL A 17 24.98 -14.34 -5.70
N GLY A 18 25.26 -13.19 -6.32
CA GLY A 18 24.80 -11.89 -5.83
C GLY A 18 23.27 -11.79 -5.75
N VAL A 19 22.56 -12.23 -6.80
CA VAL A 19 21.08 -12.29 -6.81
C VAL A 19 20.56 -13.27 -5.76
N ALA A 20 21.18 -14.45 -5.61
CA ALA A 20 20.81 -15.43 -4.59
C ALA A 20 21.00 -14.89 -3.16
N LEU A 21 22.08 -14.15 -2.91
CA LEU A 21 22.32 -13.52 -1.60
C LEU A 21 21.35 -12.37 -1.32
N LEU A 22 21.01 -11.57 -2.32
CA LEU A 22 20.03 -10.47 -2.19
C LEU A 22 18.61 -11.00 -1.93
N THR A 23 18.20 -12.03 -2.66
CA THR A 23 16.90 -12.69 -2.45
C THR A 23 16.83 -13.37 -1.09
N TRP A 24 17.90 -14.07 -0.69
CA TRP A 24 17.99 -14.65 0.65
C TRP A 24 17.95 -13.61 1.77
N TRP A 25 18.57 -12.44 1.57
CA TRP A 25 18.53 -11.35 2.54
C TRP A 25 17.13 -10.73 2.65
N GLN A 26 16.42 -10.58 1.53
CA GLN A 26 15.00 -10.15 1.52
C GLN A 26 14.08 -11.13 2.27
N ASP A 27 14.33 -12.44 2.15
CA ASP A 27 13.59 -13.47 2.92
C ASP A 27 13.78 -13.27 4.43
N PHE A 28 14.97 -12.89 4.89
CA PHE A 28 15.23 -12.64 6.32
C PHE A 28 14.55 -11.36 6.83
N ASP A 29 14.52 -10.29 6.04
CA ASP A 29 13.88 -9.03 6.42
C ASP A 29 12.35 -9.16 6.46
N GLY A 30 11.75 -9.94 5.55
CA GLY A 30 10.32 -10.29 5.59
C GLY A 30 9.95 -11.10 6.84
N ILE A 31 10.71 -12.17 7.13
CA ILE A 31 10.49 -13.02 8.32
C ILE A 31 10.62 -12.21 9.62
N ARG A 32 11.59 -11.31 9.69
CA ARG A 32 11.76 -10.43 10.87
C ARG A 32 10.60 -9.44 10.99
N SER A 33 10.19 -8.82 9.88
CA SER A 33 9.09 -7.86 9.84
C SER A 33 7.77 -8.49 10.25
N ASP A 34 7.46 -9.70 9.77
CA ASP A 34 6.29 -10.48 10.19
C ASP A 34 6.34 -10.79 11.69
N ARG A 35 7.46 -11.32 12.20
CA ARG A 35 7.60 -11.60 13.65
C ARG A 35 7.39 -10.37 14.51
N GLU A 36 7.97 -9.23 14.14
CA GLU A 36 7.79 -7.96 14.85
C GLU A 36 6.34 -7.48 14.77
N TYR A 37 5.70 -7.60 13.61
CA TYR A 37 4.28 -7.30 13.43
C TYR A 37 3.40 -8.19 14.31
N GLN A 38 3.54 -9.51 14.24
CA GLN A 38 2.80 -10.47 15.05
C GLN A 38 2.98 -10.22 16.56
N HIS A 39 4.19 -9.88 17.00
CA HIS A 39 4.43 -9.54 18.40
C HIS A 39 3.66 -8.29 18.85
N ARG A 40 3.63 -7.25 18.02
CA ARG A 40 2.86 -6.02 18.29
C ARG A 40 1.37 -6.32 18.30
N THR A 41 0.88 -7.04 17.28
CA THR A 41 -0.54 -7.39 17.07
C THR A 41 -1.14 -8.14 18.26
N ARG A 42 -0.40 -9.09 18.87
CA ARG A 42 -0.87 -9.86 20.04
C ARG A 42 -1.22 -9.01 21.27
N LYS A 43 -0.64 -7.82 21.40
CA LYS A 43 -0.86 -6.94 22.56
C LYS A 43 -1.86 -5.82 22.29
N ARG A 44 -2.39 -5.74 21.06
CA ARG A 44 -3.29 -4.65 20.67
C ARG A 44 -4.69 -4.91 21.18
N GLU A 45 -5.32 -3.86 21.65
CA GLU A 45 -6.78 -3.84 21.82
C GLU A 45 -7.46 -4.00 20.45
N ARG A 46 -8.63 -4.62 20.45
CA ARG A 46 -9.44 -4.78 19.26
C ARG A 46 -10.32 -3.55 19.13
N LEU A 47 -10.26 -2.87 17.99
CA LEU A 47 -11.07 -1.68 17.73
C LEU A 47 -12.12 -2.00 16.66
N THR A 48 -13.37 -1.67 16.94
CA THR A 48 -14.43 -1.64 15.91
C THR A 48 -14.11 -0.60 14.84
N GLY A 49 -14.83 -0.62 13.71
CA GLY A 49 -14.65 0.38 12.64
C GLY A 49 -14.86 1.82 13.14
N ALA A 50 -15.92 2.03 13.93
CA ALA A 50 -16.25 3.33 14.50
C ALA A 50 -15.18 3.82 15.48
N GLU A 51 -14.73 2.97 16.42
CA GLU A 51 -13.69 3.35 17.38
C GLU A 51 -12.36 3.68 16.70
N PHE A 52 -11.98 2.91 15.69
CA PHE A 52 -10.78 3.16 14.91
C PHE A 52 -10.85 4.50 14.18
N PHE A 53 -11.97 4.79 13.52
CA PHE A 53 -12.19 6.08 12.89
C PHE A 53 -12.12 7.22 13.91
N THR A 54 -12.88 7.13 15.00
CA THR A 54 -12.93 8.17 16.02
C THR A 54 -11.55 8.44 16.61
N ARG A 55 -10.75 7.40 16.83
CA ARG A 55 -9.44 7.52 17.46
C ARG A 55 -8.35 8.11 16.56
N PHE A 56 -8.35 7.77 15.27
CA PHE A 56 -7.24 8.10 14.37
C PHE A 56 -7.60 9.11 13.27
N TYR A 57 -8.87 9.24 12.92
CA TYR A 57 -9.31 9.92 11.71
C TYR A 57 -10.43 10.95 11.91
N ALA A 58 -10.99 11.10 13.11
CA ALA A 58 -12.10 12.02 13.38
C ALA A 58 -11.87 13.45 12.84
N GLU A 59 -10.63 13.94 12.95
CA GLU A 59 -10.24 15.30 12.57
C GLU A 59 -9.50 15.35 11.22
N SER A 60 -9.33 14.22 10.54
CA SER A 60 -8.57 14.15 9.27
C SER A 60 -9.36 14.66 8.06
N GLY A 61 -10.67 14.86 8.22
CA GLY A 61 -11.61 15.14 7.12
C GLY A 61 -11.81 13.97 6.15
N ILE A 62 -11.26 12.78 6.43
CA ILE A 62 -11.51 11.58 5.63
C ILE A 62 -12.89 11.03 6.04
N PRO A 63 -13.80 10.72 5.09
CA PRO A 63 -15.09 10.13 5.43
C PRO A 63 -14.93 8.80 6.18
N ALA A 64 -15.66 8.62 7.29
CA ALA A 64 -15.58 7.40 8.11
C ALA A 64 -15.84 6.12 7.28
N GLU A 65 -16.79 6.17 6.36
CA GLU A 65 -17.10 5.06 5.44
C GLU A 65 -15.87 4.63 4.62
N LEU A 66 -15.08 5.59 4.12
CA LEU A 66 -13.86 5.29 3.37
C LEU A 66 -12.81 4.67 4.28
N VAL A 67 -12.60 5.22 5.49
CA VAL A 67 -11.63 4.68 6.46
C VAL A 67 -11.96 3.23 6.81
N VAL A 68 -13.22 2.95 7.17
CA VAL A 68 -13.66 1.62 7.60
C VAL A 68 -13.63 0.64 6.42
N ALA A 69 -14.18 1.02 5.27
CA ALA A 69 -14.17 0.14 4.09
C ALA A 69 -12.74 -0.18 3.62
N PHE A 70 -11.83 0.81 3.66
CA PHE A 70 -10.44 0.60 3.31
C PHE A 70 -9.70 -0.26 4.34
N ARG A 71 -9.97 -0.09 5.64
CA ARG A 71 -9.42 -0.93 6.70
C ARG A 71 -9.80 -2.39 6.52
N ASP A 72 -11.09 -2.66 6.30
CA ASP A 72 -11.60 -4.02 6.13
C ASP A 72 -11.03 -4.67 4.87
N PHE A 73 -10.95 -3.91 3.77
CA PHE A 73 -10.32 -4.37 2.54
C PHE A 73 -8.83 -4.65 2.74
N HIS A 74 -8.07 -3.69 3.27
CA HIS A 74 -6.62 -3.77 3.33
C HIS A 74 -6.21 -4.93 4.24
N ALA A 75 -6.77 -5.04 5.45
CA ALA A 75 -6.50 -6.18 6.31
C ALA A 75 -6.97 -7.49 5.68
N GLY A 76 -8.17 -7.53 5.10
CA GLY A 76 -8.72 -8.74 4.49
C GLY A 76 -7.91 -9.28 3.31
N TYR A 77 -7.38 -8.41 2.45
CA TYR A 77 -6.52 -8.81 1.33
C TYR A 77 -5.25 -9.53 1.82
N TRP A 78 -4.70 -9.05 2.94
CA TRP A 78 -3.50 -9.60 3.57
C TRP A 78 -3.78 -10.78 4.52
N GLY A 79 -5.03 -11.22 4.64
CA GLY A 79 -5.42 -12.26 5.60
C GLY A 79 -5.31 -11.83 7.07
N GLU A 80 -5.20 -10.52 7.32
CA GLU A 80 -5.08 -9.94 8.65
C GLU A 80 -6.46 -9.60 9.22
N GLU A 81 -6.51 -9.45 10.54
CA GLU A 81 -7.74 -9.09 11.23
C GLU A 81 -7.92 -7.56 11.28
N PRO A 82 -8.99 -6.99 10.66
CA PRO A 82 -9.18 -5.55 10.61
C PRO A 82 -9.15 -4.91 12.00
N ALA A 83 -9.76 -5.56 13.00
CA ALA A 83 -9.85 -5.08 14.38
C ALA A 83 -8.49 -4.75 15.04
N LEU A 84 -7.40 -5.37 14.57
CA LEU A 84 -6.06 -5.23 15.12
C LEU A 84 -5.14 -4.31 14.30
N LEU A 85 -5.57 -3.90 13.10
CA LEU A 85 -4.83 -2.98 12.25
C LEU A 85 -4.65 -1.61 12.92
N ARG A 86 -3.52 -0.95 12.64
CA ARG A 86 -3.17 0.41 13.08
C ARG A 86 -2.70 1.27 11.90
N PRO A 87 -2.85 2.60 11.98
CA PRO A 87 -2.44 3.51 10.90
C PRO A 87 -0.97 3.37 10.48
N GLU A 88 -0.08 3.08 11.42
CA GLU A 88 1.36 2.91 11.21
C GLU A 88 1.76 1.52 10.67
N ASP A 89 0.81 0.60 10.46
CA ASP A 89 1.13 -0.73 9.94
C ASP A 89 1.48 -0.67 8.46
N ASP A 90 2.63 -1.21 8.11
CA ASP A 90 3.07 -1.44 6.74
C ASP A 90 2.91 -2.92 6.40
N LEU A 91 1.75 -3.27 5.87
CA LEU A 91 1.45 -4.66 5.49
C LEU A 91 2.16 -5.08 4.20
N PHE A 92 2.61 -4.15 3.36
CA PHE A 92 3.41 -4.49 2.18
C PHE A 92 4.78 -5.04 2.58
N ARG A 93 5.39 -4.46 3.62
CA ARG A 93 6.65 -4.96 4.16
C ARG A 93 6.50 -6.27 4.93
N VAL A 94 5.39 -6.43 5.66
CA VAL A 94 5.09 -7.68 6.38
C VAL A 94 4.89 -8.83 5.39
N HIS A 95 4.18 -8.57 4.29
CA HIS A 95 3.88 -9.53 3.23
C HIS A 95 4.80 -9.36 2.02
N ALA A 96 6.11 -9.18 2.27
CA ALA A 96 7.10 -9.03 1.21
C ALA A 96 7.06 -10.24 0.24
N GLY A 97 6.91 -9.96 -1.05
CA GLY A 97 6.77 -10.99 -2.10
C GLY A 97 5.32 -11.27 -2.53
N ALA A 98 4.33 -10.62 -1.91
CA ALA A 98 2.95 -10.77 -2.32
C ALA A 98 2.55 -9.87 -3.50
N ASP A 99 1.41 -10.18 -4.12
CA ASP A 99 0.95 -9.55 -5.35
C ASP A 99 0.42 -8.12 -5.11
N CYS A 100 1.34 -7.14 -5.13
CA CYS A 100 1.00 -5.72 -5.06
C CYS A 100 0.21 -5.24 -6.29
N ALA A 101 0.36 -5.88 -7.44
CA ALA A 101 -0.35 -5.50 -8.66
C ALA A 101 -1.82 -5.89 -8.57
N GLY A 102 -2.10 -7.11 -8.10
CA GLY A 102 -3.45 -7.57 -7.75
C GLY A 102 -4.11 -6.67 -6.71
N TRP A 103 -3.38 -6.31 -5.65
CA TRP A 103 -3.88 -5.40 -4.62
C TRP A 103 -4.28 -4.05 -5.21
N ALA A 104 -3.42 -3.46 -6.04
CA ALA A 104 -3.69 -2.18 -6.67
C ALA A 104 -4.90 -2.25 -7.62
N ALA A 105 -5.05 -3.33 -8.39
CA ALA A 105 -6.20 -3.54 -9.26
C ALA A 105 -7.51 -3.67 -8.49
N GLU A 106 -7.51 -4.38 -7.35
CA GLU A 106 -8.66 -4.46 -6.45
C GLU A 106 -9.00 -3.11 -5.82
N VAL A 107 -8.00 -2.33 -5.43
CA VAL A 107 -8.22 -0.96 -4.93
C VAL A 107 -8.91 -0.10 -5.98
N GLN A 108 -8.43 -0.13 -7.22
CA GLN A 108 -9.03 0.63 -8.32
C GLN A 108 -10.51 0.24 -8.52
N THR A 109 -10.77 -1.06 -8.55
CA THR A 109 -12.12 -1.62 -8.74
C THR A 109 -13.06 -1.25 -7.59
N ARG A 110 -12.60 -1.39 -6.34
CA ARG A 110 -13.45 -1.27 -5.15
C ARG A 110 -13.68 0.18 -4.71
N PHE A 111 -12.70 1.04 -4.89
CA PHE A 111 -12.75 2.44 -4.43
C PHE A 111 -12.95 3.43 -5.57
N GLY A 112 -13.04 2.96 -6.82
CA GLY A 112 -13.24 3.78 -8.00
C GLY A 112 -12.09 4.75 -8.25
N VAL A 113 -10.88 4.37 -7.84
CA VAL A 113 -9.67 5.15 -8.12
C VAL A 113 -8.99 4.63 -9.36
N VAL A 114 -8.38 5.51 -10.14
CA VAL A 114 -7.48 5.11 -11.22
C VAL A 114 -6.09 5.54 -10.78
N VAL A 115 -5.23 4.57 -10.48
CA VAL A 115 -3.85 4.87 -10.09
C VAL A 115 -3.14 5.37 -11.34
N PRO A 116 -2.66 6.62 -11.37
CA PRO A 116 -2.05 7.17 -12.56
C PRO A 116 -0.69 6.52 -12.83
N GLU A 117 -0.40 6.21 -14.09
CA GLU A 117 0.91 5.66 -14.50
C GLU A 117 2.08 6.59 -14.13
N ARG A 118 1.81 7.90 -14.08
CA ARG A 118 2.75 8.93 -13.63
C ARG A 118 2.11 9.73 -12.52
N VAL A 119 2.81 9.85 -11.40
CA VAL A 119 2.33 10.61 -10.25
C VAL A 119 2.31 12.10 -10.58
N PRO A 120 1.13 12.73 -10.63
CA PRO A 120 1.01 14.17 -10.88
C PRO A 120 1.60 14.96 -9.68
N PRO A 121 2.13 16.18 -9.90
CA PRO A 121 2.78 16.97 -8.86
C PRO A 121 1.92 17.20 -7.61
N GLU A 122 0.61 17.30 -7.78
CA GLU A 122 -0.39 17.49 -6.73
C GLU A 122 -0.42 16.32 -5.73
N LEU A 123 0.00 15.13 -6.16
CA LEU A 123 0.06 13.93 -5.31
C LEU A 123 1.42 13.73 -4.64
N TRP A 124 2.47 14.45 -5.02
CA TRP A 124 3.83 14.22 -4.48
C TRP A 124 3.91 14.36 -2.97
N ALA A 125 3.10 15.26 -2.37
CA ALA A 125 3.06 15.47 -0.93
C ALA A 125 2.43 14.30 -0.15
N VAL A 126 1.67 13.45 -0.81
CA VAL A 126 0.91 12.34 -0.19
C VAL A 126 1.29 10.97 -0.75
N VAL A 127 2.28 10.92 -1.65
CA VAL A 127 2.81 9.65 -2.15
C VAL A 127 3.55 8.95 -1.01
N PRO A 128 3.29 7.66 -0.79
CA PRO A 128 4.05 6.86 0.16
C PRO A 128 5.46 6.58 -0.40
N VAL A 129 6.38 7.56 -0.28
CA VAL A 129 7.73 7.46 -0.86
C VAL A 129 8.67 6.57 -0.04
N HIS A 130 8.48 6.49 1.29
CA HIS A 130 9.42 5.82 2.18
C HIS A 130 8.83 4.63 2.94
N GLU A 131 7.54 4.69 3.32
CA GLU A 131 6.86 3.61 4.05
C GLU A 131 5.37 3.61 3.68
N PRO A 132 4.87 2.62 2.89
CA PRO A 132 3.46 2.53 2.49
C PRO A 132 2.60 1.98 3.63
N THR A 133 2.57 2.67 4.77
CA THR A 133 1.68 2.36 5.88
C THR A 133 0.22 2.48 5.46
N PHE A 134 -0.67 1.86 6.25
CA PHE A 134 -2.12 2.02 6.08
C PHE A 134 -2.53 3.49 5.93
N ASP A 135 -2.01 4.37 6.78
CA ASP A 135 -2.34 5.80 6.76
C ASP A 135 -1.93 6.49 5.47
N THR A 136 -0.68 6.30 5.03
CA THR A 136 -0.16 6.99 3.85
C THR A 136 -0.90 6.53 2.59
N VAL A 137 -1.21 5.24 2.51
CA VAL A 137 -1.96 4.65 1.40
C VAL A 137 -3.42 5.12 1.39
N LEU A 138 -4.09 5.15 2.54
CA LEU A 138 -5.46 5.68 2.66
C LEU A 138 -5.54 7.15 2.21
N ARG A 139 -4.59 7.97 2.65
CA ARG A 139 -4.51 9.39 2.26
C ARG A 139 -4.24 9.55 0.76
N TYR A 140 -3.37 8.72 0.20
CA TYR A 140 -3.12 8.70 -1.24
C TYR A 140 -4.40 8.36 -2.02
N ILE A 141 -5.12 7.30 -1.63
CA ILE A 141 -6.41 6.92 -2.25
C ILE A 141 -7.40 8.07 -2.20
N ARG A 142 -7.55 8.73 -1.04
CA ARG A 142 -8.42 9.90 -0.93
C ARG A 142 -8.00 11.01 -1.90
N ALA A 143 -6.73 11.37 -1.93
CA ALA A 143 -6.24 12.45 -2.77
C ALA A 143 -6.45 12.16 -4.27
N VAL A 144 -6.26 10.90 -4.70
CA VAL A 144 -6.59 10.47 -6.07
C VAL A 144 -8.07 10.65 -6.35
N ARG A 145 -8.97 10.22 -5.46
CA ARG A 145 -10.43 10.40 -5.64
C ARG A 145 -10.81 11.86 -5.75
N ASP A 146 -10.22 12.71 -4.92
CA ASP A 146 -10.51 14.14 -4.90
C ASP A 146 -10.06 14.82 -6.20
N LEU A 147 -8.89 14.45 -6.74
CA LEU A 147 -8.42 14.92 -8.05
C LEU A 147 -9.31 14.45 -9.19
N GLN A 148 -9.72 13.18 -9.20
CA GLN A 148 -10.60 12.64 -10.24
C GLN A 148 -11.96 13.34 -10.28
N ARG A 149 -12.56 13.56 -9.09
CA ARG A 149 -13.81 14.33 -8.98
C ARG A 149 -13.67 15.77 -9.43
N ALA A 150 -12.51 16.39 -9.22
CA ALA A 150 -12.24 17.74 -9.69
C ALA A 150 -12.07 17.80 -11.22
N ALA A 151 -11.59 16.71 -11.83
CA ALA A 151 -11.39 16.60 -13.27
C ALA A 151 -12.66 16.19 -14.04
N GLU A 152 -13.67 15.63 -13.37
CA GLU A 152 -14.97 15.33 -14.00
C GLU A 152 -15.63 16.63 -14.48
N PRO A 153 -15.96 16.75 -15.78
CA PRO A 153 -16.63 17.93 -16.29
C PRO A 153 -18.00 18.04 -15.60
N ARG A 154 -18.21 19.12 -14.84
CA ARG A 154 -19.53 19.43 -14.28
C ARG A 154 -20.51 19.49 -15.44
N ALA A 155 -21.42 18.51 -15.53
CA ALA A 155 -22.52 18.55 -16.47
C ALA A 155 -23.18 19.93 -16.35
N ALA A 156 -23.27 20.65 -17.46
CA ALA A 156 -23.94 21.94 -17.48
C ALA A 156 -25.36 21.75 -16.90
N PRO A 157 -25.84 22.66 -16.04
CA PRO A 157 -27.19 22.55 -15.52
C PRO A 157 -28.15 22.47 -16.72
N ASP A 158 -29.02 21.45 -16.71
CA ASP A 158 -30.05 21.28 -17.73
C ASP A 158 -30.80 22.61 -17.88
N PRO A 159 -30.96 23.13 -19.11
CA PRO A 159 -31.75 24.33 -19.30
C PRO A 159 -33.18 24.00 -18.86
N VAL A 160 -33.59 24.60 -17.75
CA VAL A 160 -34.96 24.57 -17.25
C VAL A 160 -35.86 25.00 -18.41
N LYS A 161 -36.70 24.08 -18.89
CA LYS A 161 -37.74 24.35 -19.87
C LYS A 161 -38.90 25.10 -19.25
#